data_AF-M0L527-F1
#
_entry.id   AF-M0L527-F1
#
_cell.length_a   1.000
_cell.length_b   1.000
_cell.length_c   1.000
_cell.angle_alpha   90.00
_cell.angle_beta   90.00
_cell.angle_gamma   90.00
#
_symmetry.space_group_name_H-M   'P 1'
#
loop_
_entity.id
_entity.type
_entity.pdbx_description
1 polymer ?
#
loop_
_entity_poly.entity_id
_entity_poly.type
_entity_poly.pdbx_seq_one_letter_code
_entity_poly.pdbx_strand_id
1 'polypeptide(L)' 'MCHCFGSVDELSEQEREELVEKHSVEELRTDHTEDELKKLGVTA' A
#
# COMPACT_ATOMS: atom_id res chain seq x y z
N MET A 1 -11.01 -9.46 -10.29
CA MET A 1 -11.02 -9.27 -8.82
C MET A 1 -10.44 -7.88 -8.61
N CYS A 2 -11.26 -6.85 -8.36
CA CYS A 2 -10.74 -5.51 -8.08
C CYS A 2 -10.33 -5.51 -6.61
N HIS A 3 -9.04 -5.64 -6.33
CA HIS A 3 -8.52 -5.49 -4.98
C HIS A 3 -8.43 -4.00 -4.68
N CYS A 4 -9.58 -3.33 -4.50
CA CYS A 4 -9.60 -1.96 -4.03
C CYS A 4 -9.12 -1.95 -2.57
N PHE A 5 -7.80 -1.97 -2.38
CA PHE A 5 -7.19 -1.53 -1.15
C PHE A 5 -7.72 -0.14 -0.86
N GLY A 6 -8.20 0.09 0.35
CA GLY A 6 -8.67 1.42 0.77
C GLY A 6 -7.58 2.47 0.57
N SER A 7 -7.95 3.75 0.57
CA SER A 7 -6.98 4.84 0.44
C SER A 7 -5.90 4.68 1.49
N VAL A 8 -4.61 4.70 1.11
CA VAL A 8 -3.50 4.61 2.06
C VAL A 8 -3.56 5.79 3.03
N ASP A 9 -4.10 6.92 2.58
CA ASP A 9 -4.35 8.12 3.37
C ASP A 9 -5.22 7.88 4.61
N GLU A 10 -6.12 6.90 4.58
CA GLU A 10 -7.01 6.57 5.70
C GLU A 10 -6.39 5.57 6.68
N LEU A 11 -5.27 4.94 6.30
CA LEU A 11 -4.55 3.96 7.11
C LEU A 11 -3.54 4.64 8.04
N SER A 12 -3.52 4.19 9.28
CA SER A 12 -2.48 4.53 10.27
C SER A 12 -1.14 3.92 9.87
N GLU A 13 -0.03 4.47 10.38
CA GLU A 13 1.32 3.94 10.11
C GLU A 13 1.44 2.43 10.37
N GLN A 14 0.80 1.96 11.44
CA GLN A 14 0.78 0.54 11.82
C GLN A 14 -0.02 -0.31 10.82
N GLU A 15 -1.16 0.19 10.34
CA GLU A 15 -1.98 -0.50 9.34
C GLU A 15 -1.28 -0.56 7.98
N ARG A 16 -0.51 0.49 7.63
CA ARG A 16 0.33 0.53 6.44
C ARG A 16 1.45 -0.51 6.51
N GLU A 17 2.11 -0.62 7.66
CA GLU A 17 3.16 -1.62 7.88
C GLU A 17 2.60 -3.04 7.79
N GLU A 18 1.45 -3.31 8.41
CA GLU A 18 0.74 -4.59 8.27
C GLU A 18 0.31 -4.87 6.82
N LEU A 19 -0.08 -3.84 6.06
CA LEU A 19 -0.44 -3.98 4.66
C LEU A 19 0.78 -4.39 3.82
N VAL A 20 1.94 -3.78 4.06
CA VAL A 20 3.22 -4.12 3.40
C VAL A 20 3.75 -5.49 3.85
N GLU A 21 3.47 -5.91 5.07
CA GLU A 21 3.83 -7.26 5.55
C GLU A 21 2.92 -8.35 4.94
N LYS A 22 1.62 -8.07 4.83
CA LYS A 22 0.62 -9.01 4.29
C LYS A 22 0.63 -9.08 2.76
N HIS A 23 1.03 -8.00 2.09
CA HIS A 23 1.03 -7.89 0.63
C HIS A 23 2.42 -7.64 0.08
N SER A 24 2.76 -8.31 -1.01
CA SER A 24 4.04 -8.08 -1.69
C SER A 24 4.09 -6.68 -2.31
N VAL A 25 5.29 -6.09 -2.33
CA VAL A 25 5.55 -4.78 -2.96
C VAL A 25 5.10 -4.74 -4.43
N GLU A 26 5.22 -5.83 -5.16
CA GLU A 26 4.74 -5.93 -6.55
C GLU A 26 3.21 -5.83 -6.67
N GLU A 27 2.48 -6.45 -5.75
CA GLU A 27 1.02 -6.39 -5.70
C GLU A 27 0.59 -4.95 -5.36
N LEU A 28 1.23 -4.35 -4.36
CA LEU A 28 0.98 -2.97 -3.97
C LEU A 28 1.30 -2.00 -5.10
N ARG A 29 2.36 -2.23 -5.89
CA ARG A 29 2.70 -1.40 -7.06
C ARG A 29 1.72 -1.50 -8.21
N THR A 30 0.99 -2.60 -8.28
CA THR A 30 0.00 -2.82 -9.33
C THR A 30 -1.32 -2.11 -8.99
N ASP A 31 -1.71 -2.09 -7.72
CA ASP A 31 -2.97 -1.51 -7.25
C ASP A 31 -2.84 -0.06 -6.70
N HIS A 32 -1.66 0.38 -6.27
CA HIS A 32 -1.43 1.72 -5.72
C HIS A 32 -0.59 2.62 -6.64
N THR A 33 -0.85 3.92 -6.58
CA THR A 33 -0.05 4.93 -7.28
C THR A 33 1.29 5.18 -6.58
N GLU A 34 2.24 5.78 -7.28
CA GLU A 34 3.56 6.14 -6.71
C GLU A 34 3.47 7.01 -5.45
N ASP A 35 2.46 7.88 -5.35
CA ASP A 35 2.25 8.74 -4.18
C ASP A 35 1.79 7.92 -2.96
N GLU A 36 0.87 6.97 -3.17
CA GLU A 36 0.38 6.06 -2.15
C GLU A 36 1.46 5.06 -1.71
N LEU A 37 2.29 4.57 -2.63
CA LEU A 37 3.44 3.72 -2.32
C LEU A 37 4.48 4.44 -1.46
N LYS A 38 4.73 5.72 -1.76
CA LYS A 38 5.63 6.55 -0.95
C LYS A 38 5.09 6.73 0.48
N LYS A 39 3.78 6.85 0.62
CA LYS A 39 3.06 6.88 1.90
C LYS A 39 3.12 5.55 2.66
N LEU A 40 3.15 4.42 1.94
CA LEU A 40 3.37 3.08 2.50
C LEU A 40 4.84 2.83 2.88
N GLY A 41 5.78 3.73 2.57
CA GLY A 41 7.21 3.48 2.72
C GLY A 41 7.76 2.46 1.70
N VAL A 42 6.93 2.06 0.74
CA VAL A 42 7.26 1.15 -0.36
C VAL A 42 7.87 1.98 -1.48
N THR A 43 9.10 2.45 -1.27
CA THR A 43 9.83 3.15 -2.34
C THR A 43 10.40 2.15 -3.37
N ALA A 44 10.79 2.69 -4.53
CA ALA A 44 11.41 1.97 -5.65
C ALA A 44 12.47 0.95 -5.21
#